data_AF-H3D4A0-F1
#
_entry.id   AF-H3D4A0-F1
#
_cell.length_a   1.000
_cell.length_b   1.000
_cell.length_c   1.000
_cell.angle_alpha   90.00
_cell.angle_beta   90.00
_cell.angle_gamma   90.00
#
_symmetry.space_group_name_H-M   'P 1'
#
loop_
_entity.id
_entity.type
_entity.pdbx_description
1 polymer ?
#
loop_
_entity_poly.entity_id
_entity_poly.type
_entity_poly.pdbx_seq_one_letter_code
_entity_poly.pdbx_strand_id
1 'polypeptide(L)'
;CPQDWLMFASSCYYFSPQNQRRSWDASRKYCLQNAADLVIINSTQEQVLFIRNSLLRRIFPWVGMTDREEEGKWTWVDGTPVKDERVQWARGQPDGAFGGEDCGELRLLRYFNGLNDLNCSTAIQWICEKML
;
A
#
# COMPACT_ATOMS: atom_id res chain seq x y z
N CYS A 1 -7.83 -16.35 9.27
CA CYS A 1 -7.19 -15.05 9.53
C CYS A 1 -7.18 -14.76 11.02
N PRO A 2 -6.18 -14.02 11.54
CA PRO A 2 -6.24 -13.49 12.89
C PRO A 2 -7.52 -12.66 13.12
N GLN A 3 -7.89 -12.46 14.39
CA GLN A 3 -9.02 -11.59 14.72
C GLN A 3 -8.81 -10.18 14.15
N ASP A 4 -9.87 -9.57 13.61
CA ASP A 4 -9.89 -8.25 12.97
C ASP A 4 -9.15 -8.12 11.63
N TRP A 5 -8.69 -9.24 11.05
CA TRP A 5 -8.13 -9.29 9.69
C TRP A 5 -9.20 -9.72 8.69
N LEU A 6 -9.24 -9.05 7.55
CA LEU A 6 -10.12 -9.39 6.45
C LEU A 6 -9.55 -10.57 5.66
N MET A 7 -10.33 -11.63 5.46
CA MET A 7 -9.96 -12.72 4.55
C MET A 7 -10.38 -12.36 3.12
N PHE A 8 -9.48 -12.55 2.17
CA PHE A 8 -9.82 -12.55 0.75
C PHE A 8 -8.88 -13.52 0.01
N ALA A 9 -9.46 -14.41 -0.80
CA ALA A 9 -8.75 -15.53 -1.42
C ALA A 9 -7.90 -16.30 -0.38
N SER A 10 -6.61 -16.50 -0.65
CA SER A 10 -5.65 -17.22 0.21
C SER A 10 -4.85 -16.32 1.14
N SER A 11 -5.28 -15.07 1.36
CA SER A 11 -4.57 -14.09 2.18
C SER A 11 -5.47 -13.44 3.22
N CYS A 12 -4.84 -12.92 4.26
CA CYS A 12 -5.43 -12.15 5.33
C CYS A 12 -4.86 -10.73 5.32
N TYR A 13 -5.74 -9.74 5.43
CA TYR A 13 -5.36 -8.34 5.33
C TYR A 13 -5.72 -7.58 6.60
N TYR A 14 -4.75 -6.85 7.14
CA TYR A 14 -4.95 -5.93 8.24
C TYR A 14 -4.96 -4.50 7.73
N PHE A 15 -6.03 -3.77 8.01
CA PHE A 15 -6.10 -2.33 7.75
C PHE A 15 -5.90 -1.60 9.08
N SER A 16 -4.87 -0.78 9.18
CA SER A 16 -4.64 0.00 10.40
C SER A 16 -5.81 0.95 10.69
N PRO A 17 -6.22 1.11 11.96
CA PRO A 17 -7.24 2.09 12.35
C PRO A 17 -6.87 3.53 11.97
N GLN A 18 -7.86 4.39 11.78
CA GLN A 18 -7.67 5.79 11.35
C GLN A 18 -6.79 6.62 12.31
N ASN A 19 -6.82 6.30 13.62
CA ASN A 19 -6.02 6.95 14.64
C ASN A 19 -4.58 6.40 14.77
N GLN A 20 -4.22 5.37 13.98
CA GLN A 20 -2.87 4.84 13.94
C GLN A 20 -2.22 5.26 12.63
N ARG A 21 -1.03 5.86 12.74
CA ARG A 21 -0.28 6.39 11.61
C ARG A 21 1.21 6.13 11.80
N ARG A 22 1.90 5.72 10.75
CA ARG A 22 3.31 5.34 10.75
C ARG A 22 3.95 5.73 9.42
N SER A 23 5.27 5.95 9.44
CA SER A 23 6.06 6.00 8.21
C SER A 23 5.96 4.66 7.47
N TRP A 24 6.38 4.61 6.21
CA TRP A 24 6.36 3.37 5.44
C TRP A 24 7.20 2.28 6.13
N ASP A 25 8.41 2.61 6.57
CA ASP A 25 9.31 1.65 7.24
C ASP A 25 8.76 1.17 8.59
N ALA A 26 8.15 2.08 9.37
CA ALA A 26 7.53 1.72 10.64
C ALA A 26 6.26 0.87 10.44
N SER A 27 5.52 1.08 9.36
CA SER A 27 4.40 0.24 8.94
C SER A 27 4.85 -1.16 8.54
N ARG A 28 5.90 -1.25 7.71
CA ARG A 28 6.52 -2.52 7.33
C ARG A 28 7.00 -3.30 8.53
N LYS A 29 7.71 -2.64 9.44
CA LYS A 29 8.16 -3.24 10.71
C LYS A 29 7.00 -3.80 11.53
N TYR A 30 5.88 -3.07 11.61
CA TYR A 30 4.68 -3.55 12.29
C TYR A 30 4.14 -4.84 11.64
N CYS A 31 4.04 -4.88 10.31
CA CYS A 31 3.55 -6.07 9.60
C CYS A 31 4.48 -7.27 9.84
N LEU A 32 5.80 -7.09 9.72
CA LEU A 32 6.79 -8.13 9.98
C LEU A 32 6.70 -8.70 11.39
N GLN A 33 6.49 -7.85 12.40
CA GLN A 33 6.28 -8.27 13.80
C GLN A 33 5.01 -9.10 14.00
N ASN A 34 4.06 -9.05 13.07
CA ASN A 34 2.82 -9.83 13.08
C ASN A 34 2.86 -11.03 12.11
N ALA A 35 4.05 -11.44 11.68
CA ALA A 35 4.27 -12.49 10.69
C ALA A 35 3.46 -12.24 9.39
N ALA A 36 3.60 -11.03 8.87
CA ALA A 36 3.00 -10.46 7.67
C ALA A 36 4.03 -9.52 7.00
N ASP A 37 3.71 -8.91 5.87
CA ASP A 37 4.46 -7.77 5.32
C ASP A 37 3.47 -6.69 4.86
N LEU A 38 3.93 -5.53 4.39
CA LEU A 38 3.05 -4.60 3.68
C LEU A 38 2.47 -5.28 2.44
N VAL A 39 1.22 -4.95 2.12
CA VAL A 39 0.47 -5.67 1.09
C VAL A 39 1.09 -5.54 -0.30
N ILE A 40 1.11 -6.65 -1.03
CA ILE A 40 1.47 -6.71 -2.44
C ILE A 40 0.18 -6.77 -3.26
N ILE A 41 0.05 -5.92 -4.28
CA ILE A 41 -1.12 -5.95 -5.15
C ILE A 41 -0.84 -6.91 -6.30
N ASN A 42 -1.45 -8.10 -6.22
CA ASN A 42 -1.33 -9.16 -7.22
C ASN A 42 -2.38 -9.05 -8.33
N SER A 43 -3.46 -8.29 -8.15
CA SER A 43 -4.47 -8.14 -9.21
C SER A 43 -5.28 -6.85 -9.08
N THR A 44 -5.87 -6.43 -10.20
CA THR A 44 -6.85 -5.33 -10.23
C THR A 44 -8.02 -5.59 -9.28
N GLN A 45 -8.46 -6.85 -9.14
CA GLN A 45 -9.56 -7.20 -8.25
C GLN A 45 -9.20 -7.00 -6.77
N GLU A 46 -7.97 -7.34 -6.42
CA GLU A 46 -7.41 -7.11 -5.09
C GLU A 46 -7.25 -5.61 -4.81
N GLN A 47 -6.74 -4.83 -5.77
CA GLN A 47 -6.64 -3.38 -5.63
C GLN A 47 -8.02 -2.74 -5.43
N VAL A 48 -9.04 -3.16 -6.18
CA VAL A 48 -10.42 -2.68 -6.00
C VAL A 48 -10.94 -2.98 -4.58
N LEU A 49 -10.61 -4.15 -4.03
CA LEU A 49 -10.96 -4.49 -2.66
C LEU A 49 -10.28 -3.55 -1.66
N PHE A 50 -8.99 -3.24 -1.83
CA PHE A 50 -8.27 -2.30 -0.97
C PHE A 50 -8.82 -0.88 -1.08
N ILE A 51 -9.15 -0.42 -2.28
CA ILE A 51 -9.79 0.88 -2.51
C ILE A 51 -11.12 0.95 -1.77
N ARG A 52 -12.01 -0.04 -1.96
CA ARG A 52 -13.33 -0.07 -1.30
C ARG A 52 -13.22 -0.06 0.22
N ASN A 53 -12.34 -0.90 0.77
CA ASN A 53 -12.15 -0.96 2.22
C ASN A 53 -11.52 0.33 2.78
N SER A 54 -10.60 0.96 2.04
CA SER A 54 -9.99 2.23 2.42
C SER A 54 -11.01 3.37 2.42
N LEU A 55 -11.94 3.40 1.44
CA LEU A 55 -13.05 4.36 1.43
C LEU A 55 -13.98 4.19 2.64
N LEU A 56 -14.40 2.96 2.93
CA LEU A 56 -15.27 2.66 4.08
C LEU A 56 -14.62 3.07 5.41
N ARG A 57 -13.30 2.89 5.52
CA ARG A 57 -12.51 3.22 6.71
C ARG A 57 -12.04 4.67 6.75
N ARG A 58 -12.20 5.43 5.66
CA ARG A 58 -11.72 6.81 5.48
C ARG A 58 -10.21 6.95 5.77
N ILE A 59 -9.42 6.11 5.12
CA ILE A 59 -7.97 6.05 5.23
C ILE A 59 -7.30 6.11 3.85
N PHE A 60 -6.04 6.52 3.81
CA PHE A 60 -5.18 6.50 2.63
C PHE A 60 -3.92 5.73 3.03
N PRO A 61 -3.90 4.39 2.84
CA PRO A 61 -2.88 3.57 3.46
C PRO A 61 -1.67 3.34 2.56
N TRP A 62 -0.50 3.18 3.20
CA TRP A 62 0.67 2.57 2.59
C TRP A 62 0.38 1.18 2.04
N VAL A 63 0.98 0.89 0.89
CA VAL A 63 1.12 -0.45 0.30
C VAL A 63 2.60 -0.80 0.17
N GLY A 64 2.90 -2.07 -0.12
CA GLY A 64 4.26 -2.60 -0.07
C GLY A 64 5.15 -2.26 -1.25
N MET A 65 4.96 -1.13 -1.94
CA MET A 65 5.81 -0.74 -3.07
C MET A 65 6.74 0.43 -2.74
N THR A 66 7.93 0.43 -3.34
CA THR A 66 8.94 1.47 -3.23
C THR A 66 9.86 1.45 -4.45
N ASP A 67 10.41 2.58 -4.84
CA ASP A 67 11.45 2.71 -5.87
C ASP A 67 12.74 3.34 -5.31
N ARG A 68 12.90 3.36 -3.98
CA ARG A 68 14.10 3.87 -3.26
C ARG A 68 15.44 3.30 -3.74
N GLU A 69 15.43 2.11 -4.34
CA GLU A 69 16.66 1.50 -4.87
C GLU A 69 17.08 2.13 -6.20
N GLU A 70 16.12 2.45 -7.07
CA GLU A 70 16.35 3.08 -8.35
C GLU A 70 15.07 3.82 -8.79
N GLU A 71 15.14 5.15 -8.83
CA GLU A 71 14.04 6.05 -9.20
C GLU A 71 13.30 5.56 -10.46
N GLY A 72 11.98 5.45 -10.38
CA GLY A 72 11.13 4.98 -11.48
C GLY A 72 11.12 3.46 -11.66
N LYS A 73 11.89 2.69 -10.89
CA LYS A 73 11.81 1.22 -10.85
C LYS A 73 11.17 0.75 -9.54
N TRP A 74 9.85 0.68 -9.58
CA TRP A 74 9.04 0.22 -8.46
C TRP A 74 9.22 -1.27 -8.19
N THR A 75 9.45 -1.60 -6.92
CA THR A 75 9.56 -2.97 -6.41
C THR A 75 8.61 -3.16 -5.24
N TRP A 76 8.12 -4.39 -5.08
CA TRP A 76 7.37 -4.82 -3.91
C TRP A 76 8.32 -5.17 -2.77
N VAL A 77 7.78 -5.23 -1.54
CA VAL A 77 8.52 -5.61 -0.33
C VAL A 77 9.19 -6.98 -0.40
N ASP A 78 8.73 -7.89 -1.27
CA ASP A 78 9.35 -9.19 -1.52
C ASP A 78 10.50 -9.14 -2.56
N GLY A 79 10.81 -7.96 -3.09
CA GLY A 79 11.83 -7.72 -4.11
C GLY A 79 11.36 -7.96 -5.55
N THR A 80 10.11 -8.35 -5.78
CA THR A 80 9.58 -8.51 -7.13
C THR A 80 9.28 -7.14 -7.77
N PRO A 81 9.50 -6.97 -9.09
CA PRO A 81 9.18 -5.71 -9.76
C PRO A 81 7.67 -5.48 -9.82
N VAL A 82 7.26 -4.24 -9.63
CA VAL A 82 5.88 -3.81 -9.92
C VAL A 82 5.70 -3.81 -11.43
N LYS A 83 4.59 -4.43 -11.88
CA LYS A 83 4.20 -4.47 -13.28
C LYS A 83 3.03 -3.52 -13.49
N ASP A 84 3.24 -2.46 -14.26
CA ASP A 84 2.23 -1.41 -14.47
C ASP A 84 0.89 -1.97 -14.96
N GLU A 85 0.88 -3.03 -15.76
CA GLU A 85 -0.34 -3.67 -16.24
C GLU A 85 -1.16 -4.39 -15.15
N ARG A 86 -0.58 -4.62 -13.96
CA ARG A 86 -1.24 -5.30 -12.82
C ARG A 86 -1.75 -4.33 -11.77
N VAL A 87 -1.39 -3.05 -11.87
CA VAL A 87 -1.76 -2.03 -10.89
C VAL A 87 -2.47 -0.86 -11.58
N GLN A 88 -3.12 -0.03 -10.78
CA GLN A 88 -3.80 1.18 -11.24
C GLN A 88 -3.23 2.37 -10.48
N TRP A 89 -2.37 3.13 -11.15
CA TRP A 89 -1.90 4.42 -10.68
C TRP A 89 -3.04 5.44 -10.71
N ALA A 90 -3.02 6.38 -9.77
CA ALA A 90 -3.88 7.54 -9.86
C ALA A 90 -3.49 8.39 -11.08
N ARG A 91 -4.42 9.20 -11.57
CA ARG A 91 -4.17 10.00 -12.78
C ARG A 91 -2.97 10.93 -12.57
N GLY A 92 -1.95 10.74 -13.41
CA GLY A 92 -0.72 11.54 -13.38
C GLY A 92 0.39 10.97 -12.52
N GLN A 93 0.20 9.81 -11.88
CA GLN A 93 1.17 9.17 -11.01
C GLN A 93 1.91 7.99 -11.67
N PRO A 94 3.10 7.62 -11.17
CA PRO A 94 3.88 8.35 -10.16
C PRO A 94 4.49 9.64 -10.74
N ASP A 95 4.55 10.72 -9.95
CA ASP A 95 5.04 12.03 -10.41
C ASP A 95 6.34 12.49 -9.74
N GLY A 96 6.81 11.78 -8.72
CA GLY A 96 8.06 12.08 -8.00
C GLY A 96 8.02 13.48 -7.39
N ALA A 97 6.85 13.96 -6.97
CA ALA A 97 6.69 15.36 -6.58
C ALA A 97 7.72 15.76 -5.52
N PHE A 98 8.33 16.93 -5.72
CA PHE A 98 9.35 17.50 -4.82
C PHE A 98 10.65 16.66 -4.66
N GLY A 99 10.84 15.59 -5.46
CA GLY A 99 12.10 14.85 -5.57
C GLY A 99 12.43 13.93 -4.39
N GLY A 100 11.45 13.19 -3.86
CA GLY A 100 11.66 12.21 -2.79
C GLY A 100 10.39 11.51 -2.32
N GLU A 101 9.49 11.20 -3.25
CA GLU A 101 8.29 10.42 -3.01
C GLU A 101 8.54 8.99 -3.46
N ASP A 102 9.17 8.18 -2.59
CA ASP A 102 9.71 6.89 -3.03
C ASP A 102 8.91 5.67 -2.49
N CYS A 103 7.72 5.92 -1.94
CA CYS A 103 6.88 4.92 -1.28
C CYS A 103 5.43 5.01 -1.74
N GLY A 104 4.79 3.87 -2.03
CA GLY A 104 3.44 3.85 -2.58
C GLY A 104 2.33 3.85 -1.53
N GLU A 105 1.38 4.76 -1.66
CA GLU A 105 0.09 4.77 -0.96
C GLU A 105 -1.09 4.51 -1.90
N LEU A 106 -2.24 4.11 -1.35
CA LEU A 106 -3.53 4.25 -2.03
C LEU A 106 -4.16 5.59 -1.67
N ARG A 107 -4.29 6.47 -2.67
CA ARG A 107 -4.89 7.80 -2.51
C ARG A 107 -6.23 7.88 -3.24
N LEU A 108 -7.24 8.43 -2.55
CA LEU A 108 -8.64 8.38 -2.98
C LEU A 108 -9.34 9.73 -2.79
N LEU A 109 -9.32 10.55 -3.83
CA LEU A 109 -9.95 11.87 -3.91
C LEU A 109 -10.91 11.92 -5.12
N ARG A 110 -11.75 12.97 -5.17
CA ARG A 110 -12.84 13.12 -6.14
C ARG A 110 -12.46 12.84 -7.61
N TYR A 111 -11.21 13.09 -8.01
CA TYR A 111 -10.69 12.82 -9.36
C TYR A 111 -9.32 12.14 -9.37
N PHE A 112 -8.91 11.56 -8.24
CA PHE A 112 -7.58 11.01 -8.04
C PHE A 112 -7.70 9.73 -7.22
N ASN A 113 -7.85 8.60 -7.89
CA ASN A 113 -8.08 7.31 -7.25
C ASN A 113 -7.09 6.30 -7.80
N GLY A 114 -6.28 5.71 -6.94
CA GLY A 114 -5.30 4.71 -7.31
C GLY A 114 -4.06 4.79 -6.44
N LEU A 115 -2.97 4.24 -6.97
CA LEU A 115 -1.66 4.37 -6.34
C LEU A 115 -1.09 5.77 -6.53
N ASN A 116 -0.35 6.20 -5.53
CA ASN A 116 0.35 7.47 -5.49
C ASN A 116 1.67 7.25 -4.77
N ASP A 117 2.74 7.82 -5.29
CA ASP A 117 3.98 7.92 -4.56
C ASP A 117 3.89 9.05 -3.53
N LEU A 118 4.47 8.82 -2.35
CA LEU A 118 4.45 9.77 -1.25
C LEU A 118 5.74 9.65 -0.47
N ASN A 119 6.19 10.76 0.13
CA ASN A 119 7.38 10.76 0.97
C ASN A 119 7.27 9.69 2.07
N CYS A 120 8.20 8.73 2.06
CA CYS A 120 8.21 7.56 2.95
C CYS A 120 8.13 7.89 4.45
N SER A 121 8.57 9.08 4.86
CA SER A 121 8.54 9.53 6.25
C SER A 121 7.14 9.97 6.72
N THR A 122 6.19 10.13 5.79
CA THR A 122 4.84 10.59 6.12
C THR A 122 4.12 9.56 6.99
N ALA A 123 3.50 10.05 8.08
CA ALA A 123 2.74 9.20 8.97
C ALA A 123 1.29 9.05 8.47
N ILE A 124 1.00 7.94 7.79
CA ILE A 124 -0.34 7.56 7.32
C ILE A 124 -0.69 6.12 7.75
N GLN A 125 -1.88 5.66 7.37
CA GLN A 125 -2.32 4.29 7.63
C GLN A 125 -1.54 3.28 6.78
N TRP A 126 -1.73 1.99 7.00
CA TRP A 126 -1.09 0.94 6.22
C TRP A 126 -1.97 -0.30 6.12
N ILE A 127 -1.66 -1.14 5.13
CA ILE A 127 -2.24 -2.46 4.97
C ILE A 127 -1.15 -3.52 5.10
N CYS A 128 -1.34 -4.49 6.01
CA CYS A 128 -0.52 -5.69 6.04
C CYS A 128 -1.19 -6.84 5.29
N GLU A 129 -0.40 -7.71 4.71
CA GLU A 129 -0.82 -8.98 4.13
C GLU A 129 -0.11 -10.15 4.80
N LYS A 130 -0.89 -11.19 5.10
CA LYS A 130 -0.42 -12.47 5.59
C LYS A 130 -1.00 -13.58 4.72
N MET A 131 -0.14 -14.27 3.98
CA MET A 131 -0.53 -15.48 3.24
C MET A 131 -0.90 -16.60 4.21
N LEU A 132 -1.91 -17.40 3.85
CA LEU A 132 -2.39 -18.56 4.61
C LEU A 132 -1.64 -19.85 4.25
#